data_AF-A0A9D1C632-F1
#
_entry.id   AF-A0A9D1C632-F1
#
_cell.length_a   1.000
_cell.length_b   1.000
_cell.length_c   1.000
_cell.angle_alpha   90.00
_cell.angle_beta   90.00
_cell.angle_gamma   90.00
#
_symmetry.space_group_name_H-M   'P 1'
#
loop_
_entity.id
_entity.type
_entity.pdbx_description
1 polymer ?
#
loop_
_entity_poly.entity_id
_entity_poly.type
_entity_poly.pdbx_seq_one_letter_code
_entity_poly.pdbx_strand_id
1 'polypeptide(L)' 'MLHNDKRPSIKPESTAIALGTSLGIIIGATIGAIKGDVGFWVTMGICFGAAFGSSISWFMSK' A
#
# COMPACT_ATOMS: atom_id res chain seq x y z
N MET A 1 -2.10 21.66 26.98
CA MET A 1 -3.34 21.01 26.53
C MET A 1 -2.96 20.08 25.39
N LEU A 2 -3.34 18.80 25.53
CA LEU A 2 -2.73 17.64 24.90
C LEU A 2 -2.80 17.69 23.36
N HIS A 3 -1.66 17.35 22.73
CA HIS A 3 -1.59 17.01 21.31
C HIS A 3 -2.57 15.87 21.04
N ASN A 4 -3.69 16.19 20.39
CA ASN A 4 -4.62 15.19 19.87
C ASN A 4 -4.05 14.69 18.54
N ASP A 5 -3.02 13.85 18.66
CA ASP A 5 -2.49 13.04 17.57
C ASP A 5 -3.64 12.13 17.14
N LYS A 6 -4.35 12.54 16.09
CA LYS A 6 -5.28 11.72 15.32
C LYS A 6 -4.43 10.58 14.75
N ARG A 7 -4.12 9.56 15.56
CA ARG A 7 -3.68 8.26 15.09
C ARG A 7 -4.73 7.89 14.05
N PRO A 8 -4.40 7.79 12.75
CA PRO A 8 -5.35 7.33 11.78
C PRO A 8 -5.87 6.01 12.34
N SER A 9 -7.18 5.93 12.57
CA SER A 9 -7.84 4.73 13.05
C SER A 9 -7.69 3.69 11.94
N ILE A 10 -6.52 3.06 11.88
CA ILE A 10 -6.20 2.00 10.94
C ILE A 10 -7.09 0.83 11.39
N LYS A 11 -8.24 0.69 10.74
CA LYS A 11 -9.01 -0.56 10.80
C LYS A 11 -8.04 -1.69 10.40
N PRO A 12 -8.07 -2.88 11.05
CA PRO A 12 -7.12 -3.95 10.76
C PRO A 12 -7.05 -4.30 9.26
N GLU A 13 -8.18 -4.17 8.56
CA GLU A 13 -8.29 -4.28 7.09
C GLU A 13 -7.44 -3.24 6.33
N SER A 14 -7.43 -2.00 6.80
CA SER A 14 -6.68 -0.90 6.19
C SER A 14 -5.18 -0.97 6.45
N THR A 15 -4.73 -1.67 7.51
CA THR A 15 -3.30 -1.88 7.77
C THR A 15 -2.68 -2.72 6.65
N ALA A 16 -3.34 -3.82 6.28
CA ALA A 16 -2.85 -4.74 5.25
C ALA A 16 -2.80 -4.07 3.87
N ILE A 17 -3.82 -3.26 3.55
CA ILE A 17 -3.89 -2.50 2.30
C ILE A 17 -2.84 -1.37 2.29
N ALA A 18 -2.64 -0.66 3.41
CA ALA A 18 -1.61 0.37 3.53
C ALA A 18 -0.18 -0.19 3.43
N LEU A 19 0.09 -1.34 4.05
CA LEU A 19 1.36 -2.05 3.94
C LEU A 19 1.59 -2.56 2.50
N GLY A 20 0.59 -3.17 1.89
CA GLY A 20 0.68 -3.66 0.51
C GLY A 20 0.91 -2.52 -0.49
N THR A 21 0.18 -1.40 -0.35
CA THR A 21 0.34 -0.22 -1.22
C THR A 21 1.69 0.46 -1.04
N SER A 22 2.16 0.65 0.19
CA SER A 22 3.49 1.26 0.43
C SER A 22 4.63 0.41 -0.14
N LEU A 23 4.61 -0.93 0.05
CA LEU A 23 5.55 -1.84 -0.58
C LEU A 23 5.48 -1.80 -2.11
N GLY A 24 4.26 -1.84 -2.64
CA GLY A 24 4.01 -1.76 -4.08
C GLY A 24 4.53 -0.46 -4.70
N ILE A 25 4.38 0.68 -4.01
CA ILE A 25 4.93 1.98 -4.44
C ILE A 25 6.45 1.95 -4.45
N ILE A 26 7.10 1.45 -3.40
CA ILE A 26 8.58 1.41 -3.32
C ILE A 26 9.16 0.55 -4.44
N ILE A 27 8.60 -0.64 -4.64
CA ILE A 27 9.02 -1.58 -5.69
C ILE A 27 8.72 -1.00 -7.08
N GLY A 28 7.52 -0.44 -7.27
CA GLY A 28 7.11 0.21 -8.52
C GLY A 28 7.97 1.41 -8.87
N ALA A 29 8.25 2.29 -7.91
CA ALA A 29 9.12 3.44 -8.10
C ALA A 29 10.54 3.02 -8.45
N THR A 30 11.07 2.00 -7.76
CA THR A 30 12.41 1.46 -8.03
C THR A 30 12.49 0.89 -9.43
N ILE A 31 11.57 -0.01 -9.83
CA ILE A 31 11.62 -0.64 -11.15
C ILE A 31 11.35 0.37 -12.26
N GLY A 32 10.40 1.27 -12.05
CA GLY A 32 10.09 2.35 -12.98
C GLY A 32 11.26 3.32 -13.19
N ALA A 33 12.06 3.57 -12.15
CA ALA A 33 13.27 4.40 -12.27
C ALA A 33 14.35 3.74 -13.15
N ILE A 34 14.42 2.40 -13.15
CA ILE A 34 15.36 1.65 -14.00
C ILE A 34 14.83 1.54 -15.44
N LYS A 35 13.50 1.41 -15.61
CA LYS A 35 12.85 1.23 -16.92
C LYS A 35 12.65 2.52 -17.70
N GLY A 36 12.67 3.67 -17.03
CA GLY A 36 12.32 4.98 -17.60
C GLY A 36 10.83 5.34 -17.48
N ASP A 37 9.98 4.44 -16.96
CA ASP A 37 8.53 4.60 -16.87
C ASP A 37 8.04 4.52 -15.41
N VAL A 38 8.48 5.48 -14.58
CA VAL A 38 8.13 5.57 -13.14
C VAL A 38 6.63 5.66 -12.92
N GLY A 39 5.93 6.49 -13.70
CA GLY A 39 4.49 6.70 -13.54
C GLY A 39 3.67 5.43 -13.76
N PHE A 40 3.99 4.66 -14.80
CA PHE A 40 3.30 3.41 -15.08
C PHE A 40 3.53 2.36 -13.99
N TRP A 41 4.79 2.19 -13.57
CA TRP A 41 5.15 1.19 -12.57
C TRP A 41 4.65 1.52 -11.16
N VAL A 42 4.61 2.79 -10.77
CA VAL A 42 4.03 3.21 -9.48
C VAL A 42 2.52 2.94 -9.46
N THR A 43 1.81 3.24 -10.55
CA THR A 43 0.36 3.00 -10.63
C THR A 43 0.04 1.50 -10.55
N MET A 44 0.83 0.66 -11.23
CA MET A 44 0.75 -0.80 -11.10
C MET A 44 1.07 -1.27 -9.69
N GLY A 45 2.11 -0.71 -9.05
CA GLY A 45 2.49 -1.02 -7.68
C GLY A 45 1.38 -0.70 -6.67
N ILE A 46 0.70 0.43 -6.81
CA ILE A 46 -0.43 0.81 -5.94
C ILE A 46 -1.61 -0.14 -6.15
N CYS A 47 -1.96 -0.43 -7.40
CA CYS A 47 -3.09 -1.30 -7.74
C CYS A 47 -2.88 -2.73 -7.24
N PHE A 48 -1.72 -3.33 -7.54
CA PHE A 48 -1.34 -4.65 -7.05
C PHE A 48 -1.18 -4.67 -5.54
N GLY A 49 -0.55 -3.65 -4.95
CA GLY A 49 -0.36 -3.55 -3.51
C GLY A 49 -1.67 -3.47 -2.73
N ALA A 50 -2.64 -2.71 -3.24
CA ALA A 50 -3.99 -2.64 -2.67
C ALA A 50 -4.76 -3.95 -2.85
N ALA A 51 -4.70 -4.55 -4.05
CA ALA A 51 -5.35 -5.83 -4.35
C ALA A 51 -4.81 -6.95 -3.47
N PHE A 52 -3.49 -7.12 -3.37
CA PHE A 52 -2.86 -8.11 -2.49
C PHE A 52 -3.18 -7.85 -1.01
N GLY A 53 -3.11 -6.59 -0.56
CA GLY A 53 -3.46 -6.22 0.81
C GLY A 53 -4.92 -6.55 1.16
N SER A 54 -5.85 -6.30 0.24
CA SER A 54 -7.26 -6.67 0.41
C SER A 54 -7.48 -8.18 0.37
N SER A 55 -6.78 -8.90 -0.51
CA SER A 55 -6.92 -10.36 -0.65
C SER A 55 -6.34 -11.10 0.56
N ILE A 56 -5.21 -10.63 1.11
CA ILE A 56 -4.62 -11.13 2.35
C ILE A 56 -5.51 -10.81 3.55
N SER A 57 -6.03 -9.58 3.63
CA SER A 57 -6.95 -9.19 4.70
C SER A 57 -8.22 -10.05 4.70
N TRP A 58 -8.74 -10.36 3.51
CA TRP A 58 -9.91 -11.23 3.36
C TRP A 58 -9.58 -12.68 3.74
N PHE A 59 -8.39 -13.18 3.35
CA PHE A 59 -7.94 -14.53 3.69
C PHE A 59 -7.68 -14.72 5.19
N MET A 60 -7.10 -13.72 5.88
CA MET A 60 -6.88 -13.76 7.34
C MET A 60 -8.17 -13.59 8.16
N SER A 61 -9.26 -13.11 7.54
CA SER A 61 -10.55 -12.97 8.23
C SER A 61 -11.37 -14.26 8.23
N LYS A 62 -10.87 -15.35 7.65
CA LYS A 62 -11.52 -16.66 7.57
C LYS A 62 -10.85 -17.66 8.50
#